data_AF-A0A928BWF0-F1
#
_entry.id   AF-A0A928BWF0-F1
#
_cell.length_a   1.000
_cell.length_b   1.000
_cell.length_c   1.000
_cell.angle_alpha   90.00
_cell.angle_beta   90.00
_cell.angle_gamma   90.00
#
_symmetry.space_group_name_H-M   'P 1'
#
loop_
_entity.id
_entity.type
_entity.pdbx_description
1 polymer ?
#
loop_
_entity_poly.entity_id
_entity_poly.type
_entity_poly.pdbx_seq_one_letter_code
_entity_poly.pdbx_strand_id
1 'polypeptide(L)'
;MVDDVHKLSEEDTKLRYITPAILNKGWSVNDITMETKVRLTDGKINLRGNLVARDKAKFADYMLYYNRATPIAIVEAKDANHSVSHGMQQAKEYAEMMDVPFAFTKSAPPSMPR
;
A
#
# COMPACT_ATOMS: atom_id res chain seq x y z
N MET A 1 11.46 16.97 -19.06
CA MET A 1 10.18 16.36 -19.47
C MET A 1 9.28 16.41 -18.26
N VAL A 2 8.10 16.99 -18.36
CA VAL A 2 7.12 16.97 -17.27
C VAL A 2 6.38 15.65 -17.43
N ASP A 3 6.58 14.72 -16.50
CA ASP A 3 5.81 13.48 -16.48
C ASP A 3 4.33 13.85 -16.33
N ASP A 4 3.50 13.38 -17.26
CA ASP A 4 2.05 13.58 -17.20
C ASP A 4 1.49 12.63 -16.13
N VAL A 5 1.44 13.13 -14.89
CA VAL A 5 1.22 12.34 -13.68
C VAL A 5 -0.08 11.52 -13.73
N HIS A 6 -1.07 12.00 -14.48
CA HIS A 6 -2.38 11.36 -14.66
C HIS A 6 -2.33 10.12 -15.58
N LYS A 7 -1.22 9.92 -16.31
CA LYS A 7 -0.98 8.73 -17.15
C LYS A 7 -0.11 7.69 -16.49
N LEU A 8 0.40 7.96 -15.29
CA LEU A 8 1.25 7.02 -14.57
C LEU A 8 0.40 5.92 -13.95
N SER A 9 0.84 4.68 -14.11
CA SER A 9 0.26 3.55 -13.36
C SER A 9 0.61 3.65 -11.86
N GLU A 10 -0.05 2.83 -11.03
CA GLU A 10 0.35 2.68 -9.63
C GLU A 10 1.80 2.19 -9.52
N GLU A 11 2.22 1.25 -10.38
CA GLU A 11 3.61 0.76 -10.44
C GLU A 11 4.61 1.85 -10.83
N ASP A 12 4.29 2.68 -11.83
CA ASP A 12 5.13 3.83 -12.18
C ASP A 12 5.22 4.82 -11.00
N THR A 13 4.12 5.01 -10.27
CA THR A 13 4.04 5.89 -9.12
C THR A 13 4.89 5.36 -7.96
N LYS A 14 4.82 4.05 -7.70
CA LYS A 14 5.66 3.32 -6.74
C LYS A 14 7.14 3.50 -7.07
N LEU A 15 7.52 3.26 -8.31
CA LEU A 15 8.92 3.30 -8.75
C LEU A 15 9.49 4.72 -8.74
N ARG A 16 8.76 5.70 -9.29
CA ARG A 16 9.28 7.06 -9.53
C ARG A 16 9.18 7.97 -8.31
N TYR A 17 8.21 7.74 -7.42
CA TYR A 17 7.91 8.69 -6.34
C TYR A 17 7.89 8.06 -4.96
N ILE A 18 7.23 6.92 -4.76
CA ILE A 18 7.03 6.37 -3.42
C ILE A 18 8.30 5.69 -2.91
N THR A 19 8.88 4.77 -3.67
CA THR A 19 10.11 4.07 -3.30
C THR A 19 11.25 5.08 -3.03
N PRO A 20 11.51 6.06 -3.92
CA PRO A 20 12.53 7.06 -3.65
C PRO A 20 12.21 7.92 -2.42
N ALA A 21 10.94 8.26 -2.18
CA ALA A 21 10.57 9.02 -0.98
C ALA A 21 10.79 8.23 0.31
N ILE A 22 10.53 6.92 0.33
CA ILE A 22 10.79 6.05 1.48
C ILE A 22 12.30 5.99 1.74
N LEU A 23 13.09 5.71 0.70
CA LEU A 23 14.56 5.62 0.81
C LEU A 23 15.20 6.94 1.25
N ASN A 24 14.75 8.07 0.70
CA ASN A 24 15.23 9.41 1.07
C ASN A 24 14.92 9.79 2.53
N LYS A 25 13.98 9.10 3.18
CA LYS A 25 13.68 9.27 4.61
C LYS A 25 14.54 8.39 5.52
N GLY A 26 15.52 7.67 4.96
CA GLY A 26 16.50 6.89 5.70
C GLY A 26 16.15 5.41 5.84
N TRP A 27 15.07 4.95 5.21
CA TRP A 27 14.73 3.53 5.13
C TRP A 27 15.64 2.83 4.13
N SER A 28 16.18 1.66 4.49
CA SER A 28 16.91 0.81 3.54
C SER A 28 15.93 -0.05 2.72
N VAL A 29 16.39 -0.56 1.59
CA VAL A 29 15.67 -1.60 0.83
C VAL A 29 15.43 -2.87 1.65
N ASN A 30 16.26 -3.12 2.68
CA ASN A 30 16.09 -4.25 3.59
C ASN A 30 15.02 -4.00 4.67
N ASP A 31 14.60 -2.74 4.84
CA ASP A 31 13.61 -2.34 5.84
C ASP A 31 12.20 -2.25 5.23
N ILE A 32 12.04 -2.63 3.95
CA ILE A 32 10.78 -2.55 3.22
C ILE A 32 10.51 -3.85 2.47
N THR A 33 9.24 -4.27 2.42
CA THR A 33 8.78 -5.31 1.49
C THR A 33 7.61 -4.81 0.68
N MET A 34 7.64 -5.07 -0.63
CA MET A 34 6.56 -4.74 -1.56
C MET A 34 5.59 -5.91 -1.70
N GLU A 35 4.34 -5.62 -2.10
CA GLU A 35 3.30 -6.63 -2.37
C GLU A 35 3.15 -7.63 -1.21
N THR A 36 3.09 -7.09 0.01
CA THR A 36 3.08 -7.90 1.21
C THR A 36 1.70 -8.49 1.43
N LYS A 37 1.61 -9.83 1.50
CA LYS A 37 0.33 -10.52 1.69
C LYS A 37 -0.31 -10.16 3.03
N VAL A 38 -1.53 -9.63 2.97
CA VAL A 38 -2.35 -9.31 4.14
C VAL A 38 -3.27 -10.48 4.45
N ARG A 39 -3.24 -10.96 5.70
CA ARG A 39 -4.11 -12.05 6.16
C ARG A 39 -5.50 -11.48 6.45
N LEU A 40 -6.39 -11.65 5.49
CA LEU A 40 -7.79 -11.26 5.61
C LEU A 40 -8.54 -12.03 6.69
N THR A 41 -8.46 -13.37 6.68
CA THR A 41 -9.07 -14.25 7.70
C THR A 41 -8.38 -15.62 7.73
N ASP A 42 -8.49 -16.31 8.86
CA ASP A 42 -8.20 -17.76 8.99
C ASP A 42 -9.34 -18.65 8.45
N GLY A 43 -10.20 -18.10 7.56
CA GLY A 43 -11.28 -18.85 6.92
C GLY A 43 -12.69 -18.37 7.26
N LYS A 44 -12.98 -17.06 7.17
CA LYS A 44 -14.39 -16.66 6.97
C LYS A 44 -14.82 -17.22 5.62
N ILE A 45 -15.60 -18.29 5.68
CA ILE A 45 -16.39 -18.76 4.56
C ILE A 45 -17.51 -17.74 4.38
N ASN A 46 -17.55 -17.05 3.26
CA ASN A 46 -18.71 -16.24 2.90
C ASN A 46 -19.84 -17.19 2.53
N LEU A 47 -20.71 -17.52 3.49
CA LEU A 47 -21.92 -18.31 3.28
C LEU A 47 -22.99 -17.44 2.60
N ARG A 48 -22.89 -17.27 1.27
CA ARG A 48 -23.99 -16.76 0.44
C ARG A 48 -24.58 -17.94 -0.34
N GLY A 49 -25.54 -18.63 0.30
CA GLY A 49 -26.13 -19.87 -0.25
C GLY A 49 -25.16 -21.06 -0.18
N ASN A 50 -25.48 -22.14 -0.90
CA ASN A 50 -24.76 -23.43 -0.91
C ASN A 50 -23.31 -23.37 -1.46
N LEU A 51 -22.70 -22.18 -1.56
CA LEU A 51 -21.38 -21.94 -2.10
C LEU A 51 -20.44 -21.45 -0.98
N VAL A 52 -19.44 -22.29 -0.68
CA VAL A 52 -18.30 -21.94 0.18
C VAL A 52 -17.28 -21.20 -0.68
N ALA A 53 -17.21 -19.87 -0.58
CA ALA A 53 -16.16 -19.08 -1.22
C ALA A 53 -15.19 -18.54 -0.17
N ARG A 54 -13.89 -18.74 -0.41
CA ARG A 54 -12.81 -18.06 0.31
C ARG A 54 -12.56 -16.72 -0.38
N ASP A 55 -12.36 -15.67 0.41
CA ASP A 55 -11.99 -14.37 -0.13
C ASP A 55 -10.58 -14.41 -0.77
N LYS A 56 -10.38 -13.64 -1.83
CA LYS A 56 -9.07 -13.50 -2.47
C LYS A 56 -8.06 -12.89 -1.49
N ALA A 57 -6.81 -13.31 -1.58
CA ALA A 57 -5.73 -12.70 -0.82
C ALA A 57 -5.63 -11.20 -1.16
N LYS A 58 -5.46 -10.37 -0.13
CA LYS A 58 -5.15 -8.94 -0.26
C LYS A 58 -3.64 -8.75 -0.13
N PHE A 59 -3.13 -7.70 -0.75
CA PHE A 59 -1.71 -7.34 -0.75
C PHE A 59 -1.58 -5.86 -0.43
N ALA A 60 -0.69 -5.54 0.49
CA ALA A 60 -0.28 -4.17 0.79
C ALA A 60 0.88 -3.78 -0.11
N ASP A 61 0.87 -2.55 -0.63
CA ASP A 61 1.92 -2.11 -1.55
C ASP A 61 3.30 -2.06 -0.89
N TYR A 62 3.38 -1.58 0.35
CA TYR A 62 4.59 -1.64 1.17
C TYR A 62 4.29 -1.99 2.62
N MET A 63 5.17 -2.78 3.22
CA MET A 63 5.34 -2.91 4.67
C MET A 63 6.70 -2.32 5.07
N LEU A 64 6.72 -1.45 6.07
CA LEU A 64 7.93 -0.87 6.64
C LEU A 64 8.30 -1.56 7.96
N TYR A 65 9.58 -1.84 8.14
CA TYR A 65 10.16 -2.58 9.27
C TYR A 65 11.13 -1.73 10.08
N TYR A 66 10.80 -1.42 11.33
CA TYR A 66 11.76 -0.74 12.22
C TYR A 66 13.06 -1.53 12.40
N ASN A 67 12.93 -2.87 12.37
CA ASN A 67 14.02 -3.82 12.24
C ASN A 67 13.45 -5.11 11.59
N ARG A 68 14.31 -6.06 11.23
CA ARG A 68 13.94 -7.31 10.53
C ARG A 68 12.76 -8.10 11.14
N ALA A 69 12.46 -7.93 12.42
CA ALA A 69 11.40 -8.65 13.12
C ALA A 69 10.20 -7.78 13.51
N THR A 70 10.24 -6.46 13.26
CA THR A 70 9.23 -5.52 13.76
C THR A 70 8.63 -4.70 12.62
N PRO A 71 7.54 -5.17 11.97
CA PRO A 71 6.78 -4.34 11.05
C PRO A 71 6.10 -3.20 11.82
N ILE A 72 6.12 -1.99 11.28
CA ILE A 72 5.54 -0.82 11.95
C ILE A 72 4.52 -0.06 11.11
N ALA A 73 4.55 -0.19 9.78
CA ALA A 73 3.65 0.59 8.93
C ALA A 73 3.25 -0.12 7.65
N ILE A 74 2.00 0.11 7.23
CA ILE A 74 1.53 -0.13 5.86
C ILE A 74 1.58 1.17 5.08
N VAL A 75 2.02 1.11 3.81
CA VAL A 75 1.89 2.21 2.86
C VAL A 75 1.13 1.71 1.64
N GLU A 76 0.05 2.39 1.29
CA GLU A 76 -0.68 2.19 0.04
C GLU A 76 -0.32 3.27 -0.98
N ALA A 77 -0.05 2.83 -2.20
CA ALA A 77 0.12 3.64 -3.38
C ALA A 77 -1.26 3.94 -4.00
N LYS A 78 -1.39 5.15 -4.54
CA LYS A 78 -2.50 5.50 -5.44
C LYS A 78 -1.97 6.28 -6.63
N ASP A 79 -2.56 6.04 -7.78
CA ASP A 79 -2.38 6.92 -8.93
C ASP A 79 -3.04 8.30 -8.68
N ALA A 80 -2.77 9.26 -9.56
CA ALA A 80 -3.31 10.61 -9.44
C ALA A 80 -4.83 10.71 -9.72
N ASN A 81 -5.45 9.66 -10.27
CA ASN A 81 -6.86 9.64 -10.65
C ASN A 81 -7.76 9.06 -9.55
N HIS A 82 -7.20 8.31 -8.60
CA HIS A 82 -7.93 7.73 -7.48
C HIS A 82 -7.93 8.62 -6.24
N SER A 83 -8.99 8.52 -5.43
CA SER A 83 -9.09 9.30 -4.20
C SER A 83 -8.13 8.77 -3.13
N VAL A 84 -7.38 9.69 -2.53
CA VAL A 84 -6.50 9.41 -1.37
C VAL A 84 -7.31 8.82 -0.20
N SER A 85 -8.58 9.20 -0.06
CA SER A 85 -9.46 8.68 1.00
C SER A 85 -9.70 7.18 0.88
N HIS A 86 -9.83 6.64 -0.34
CA HIS A 86 -9.99 5.20 -0.54
C HIS A 86 -8.72 4.44 -0.16
N GLY A 87 -7.55 4.94 -0.58
CA GLY A 87 -6.26 4.37 -0.19
C GLY A 87 -6.02 4.41 1.32
N MET A 88 -6.48 5.47 2.01
CA MET A 88 -6.35 5.58 3.46
C MET A 88 -7.21 4.55 4.20
N GLN A 89 -8.43 4.29 3.71
CA GLN A 89 -9.28 3.26 4.32
C GLN A 89 -8.67 1.86 4.14
N GLN A 90 -8.10 1.59 2.96
CA GLN A 90 -7.40 0.35 2.66
C GLN A 90 -6.16 0.17 3.54
N ALA A 91 -5.31 1.20 3.63
CA ALA A 91 -4.10 1.17 4.46
C ALA A 91 -4.42 0.93 5.94
N LYS A 92 -5.49 1.56 6.46
CA LYS A 92 -5.96 1.33 7.84
C LYS A 92 -6.45 -0.09 8.05
N GLU A 93 -7.28 -0.61 7.14
CA GLU A 93 -7.75 -2.00 7.20
C GLU A 93 -6.56 -2.96 7.23
N TYR A 94 -5.54 -2.73 6.42
CA TYR A 94 -4.36 -3.61 6.35
C TYR A 94 -3.48 -3.48 7.58
N ALA A 95 -3.34 -2.27 8.12
CA ALA A 95 -2.62 -2.04 9.36
C ALA A 95 -3.27 -2.78 10.53
N GLU A 96 -4.60 -2.73 10.64
CA GLU A 96 -5.38 -3.47 11.63
C GLU A 96 -5.24 -5.00 11.45
N MET A 97 -5.31 -5.49 10.21
CA MET A 97 -5.17 -6.92 9.91
C MET A 97 -3.77 -7.48 10.23
N MET A 98 -2.73 -6.65 10.08
CA MET A 98 -1.34 -7.03 10.33
C MET A 98 -0.85 -6.65 11.72
N ASP A 99 -1.71 -6.06 12.55
CA ASP A 99 -1.39 -5.56 13.90
C ASP A 99 -0.17 -4.61 13.89
N VAL A 100 -0.16 -3.65 12.97
CA VAL A 100 0.89 -2.63 12.87
C VAL A 100 0.35 -1.23 13.24
N PRO A 101 1.17 -0.39 13.90
CA PRO A 101 0.70 0.87 14.48
C PRO A 101 0.42 2.00 13.48
N PHE A 102 0.97 1.96 12.26
CA PHE A 102 0.87 3.06 11.32
C PHE A 102 0.30 2.66 9.96
N ALA A 103 -0.48 3.55 9.36
CA ALA A 103 -1.04 3.42 8.03
C ALA A 103 -0.83 4.72 7.26
N PHE A 104 -0.28 4.62 6.05
CA PHE A 104 -0.02 5.74 5.18
C PHE A 104 -0.61 5.51 3.79
N THR A 105 -0.90 6.61 3.10
CA THR A 105 -1.24 6.59 1.68
C THR A 105 -0.39 7.62 0.98
N LYS A 106 0.14 7.26 -0.18
CA LYS A 106 0.96 8.15 -0.99
C LYS A 106 0.56 8.08 -2.45
N SER A 107 0.37 9.24 -3.05
CA SER A 107 0.25 9.40 -4.50
C SER A 107 1.43 10.17 -5.06
N ALA A 108 1.53 10.17 -6.39
CA ALA A 108 2.44 11.05 -7.09
C ALA A 108 2.17 12.53 -6.71
N PRO A 109 3.21 13.38 -6.65
CA PRO A 109 3.01 14.80 -6.38
C PRO A 109 2.10 15.42 -7.46
N PRO A 110 1.29 16.44 -7.10
CA PRO A 110 0.53 17.17 -8.10
C PRO A 110 1.49 17.73 -9.15
N SER A 111 1.09 17.72 -10.42
CA SER A 111 1.87 18.40 -11.45
C SER A 111 2.05 19.85 -11.03
N MET A 112 3.30 20.30 -10.90
CA MET A 112 3.58 21.70 -10.54
C MET A 112 2.81 22.61 -11.50
N PRO A 113 2.01 23.57 -11.00
CA PRO A 113 1.44 24.58 -11.87
C PRO A 113 2.59 25.33 -12.53
N ARG A 114 2.43 25.59 -13.84
CA ARG A 114 3.39 26.41 -14.59
C ARG A 114 3.48 27.81 -14.03
#